data_AF-A0A964W5F1-F1
#
_entry.id   AF-A0A964W5F1-F1
#
_cell.length_a   1.000
_cell.length_b   1.000
_cell.length_c   1.000
_cell.angle_alpha   90.00
_cell.angle_beta   90.00
_cell.angle_gamma   90.00
#
_symmetry.space_group_name_H-M   'P 1'
#
loop_
_entity.id
_entity.type
_entity.pdbx_description
1 polymer ?
#
loop_
_entity_poly.entity_id
_entity_poly.type
_entity_poly.pdbx_seq_one_letter_code
_entity_poly.pdbx_strand_id
1 'polypeptide(L)'
;LRSMPNMTVFRPADSKETAAAWYYAVTNGTTPTSLVLTRQKLPLYDGCAKRALKGGYILKDSKKETPDVLLMASGSEVELIYKAADELAAKGIDARVISMP
;
A
#
# COMPACT_ATOMS: atom_id res chain seq x y z
N LEU A 1 1.40 3.68 -17.09
CA LEU A 1 1.44 4.93 -16.29
C LEU A 1 2.72 5.06 -15.47
N ARG A 2 3.11 4.07 -14.66
CA ARG A 2 4.34 4.14 -13.83
C ARG A 2 5.65 4.37 -14.61
N SER A 3 5.71 4.01 -15.89
CA SER A 3 6.85 4.28 -16.77
C SER A 3 6.86 5.66 -17.42
N MET A 4 5.79 6.45 -17.26
CA MET A 4 5.67 7.77 -17.87
C MET A 4 6.47 8.79 -17.07
N PRO A 5 7.37 9.57 -17.69
CA PRO A 5 8.09 10.64 -17.00
C PRO A 5 7.14 11.67 -16.39
N ASN A 6 7.50 12.19 -15.21
CA ASN A 6 6.73 13.20 -14.48
C ASN A 6 5.24 12.84 -14.33
N MET A 7 4.94 11.61 -13.95
CA MET A 7 3.58 11.13 -13.66
C MET A 7 3.57 10.42 -12.31
N THR A 8 2.77 10.91 -11.37
CA THR A 8 2.52 10.20 -10.11
C THR A 8 1.32 9.29 -10.27
N VAL A 9 1.45 8.04 -9.83
CA VAL A 9 0.37 7.05 -9.91
C VAL A 9 0.11 6.51 -8.52
N PHE A 10 -1.10 6.76 -8.01
CA PHE A 10 -1.60 6.11 -6.82
C PHE A 10 -2.60 5.01 -7.20
N ARG A 11 -2.45 3.82 -6.62
CA ARG A 11 -3.42 2.74 -6.56
C ARG A 11 -3.67 2.37 -5.07
N PRO A 12 -4.53 3.14 -4.37
CA PRO A 12 -4.72 3.02 -2.93
C PRO A 12 -5.51 1.75 -2.54
N ALA A 13 -5.13 1.14 -1.42
CA ALA A 13 -5.70 -0.08 -0.88
C ALA A 13 -6.95 0.12 -0.02
N ASP A 14 -7.13 1.32 0.55
CA ASP A 14 -8.28 1.65 1.38
C ASP A 14 -8.62 3.15 1.32
N SER A 15 -9.58 3.59 2.14
CA SER A 15 -10.00 4.99 2.19
C SER A 15 -8.93 5.93 2.76
N LYS A 16 -8.04 5.46 3.64
CA LYS A 16 -6.96 6.26 4.25
C LYS A 16 -5.88 6.55 3.22
N GLU A 17 -5.47 5.56 2.45
CA GLU A 17 -4.55 5.76 1.32
C GLU A 17 -5.19 6.61 0.22
N THR A 18 -6.49 6.42 -0.05
CA THR A 18 -7.23 7.26 -0.99
C THR A 18 -7.22 8.74 -0.58
N ALA A 19 -7.42 9.02 0.71
CA ALA A 19 -7.34 10.39 1.24
C ALA A 19 -5.93 10.98 1.10
N ALA A 20 -4.89 10.18 1.35
CA ALA A 20 -3.50 10.62 1.15
C ALA A 20 -3.16 10.89 -0.32
N ALA A 21 -3.65 10.04 -1.23
CA ALA A 21 -3.50 10.23 -2.67
C ALA A 21 -4.18 11.52 -3.15
N TRP A 22 -5.39 11.80 -2.68
CA TRP A 22 -6.07 13.07 -2.96
C TRP A 22 -5.33 14.27 -2.38
N TYR A 23 -4.87 14.19 -1.13
CA TYR A 23 -4.06 15.23 -0.52
C TYR A 23 -2.81 15.53 -1.37
N TYR A 24 -2.10 14.49 -1.82
CA TYR A 24 -0.94 14.67 -2.69
C TYR A 24 -1.34 15.31 -4.03
N ALA A 25 -2.40 14.83 -4.67
CA ALA A 25 -2.84 15.33 -5.96
C ALA A 25 -3.20 16.83 -5.94
N VAL A 26 -3.83 17.31 -4.87
CA VAL A 26 -4.23 18.73 -4.76
C VAL A 26 -3.10 19.65 -4.28
N THR A 27 -2.12 19.11 -3.56
CA THR A 27 -0.97 19.90 -3.05
C THR A 27 0.22 19.90 -3.99
N ASN A 28 0.30 18.93 -4.91
CA ASN A 28 1.36 18.88 -5.91
C ASN A 28 0.98 19.64 -7.19
N GLY A 29 1.39 20.91 -7.28
CA GLY A 29 1.07 21.78 -8.41
C GLY A 29 1.90 21.58 -9.69
N THR A 30 2.87 20.66 -9.70
CA THR A 30 3.83 20.53 -10.82
C THR A 30 3.77 19.20 -11.56
N THR A 31 3.12 18.18 -10.99
CA THR A 31 3.11 16.82 -11.52
C THR A 31 1.69 16.27 -11.56
N PRO A 32 1.19 15.80 -12.72
CA PRO A 32 -0.11 15.15 -12.79
C PRO A 32 -0.15 13.90 -11.93
N THR A 33 -1.30 13.66 -11.28
CA THR A 33 -1.52 12.50 -10.42
C THR A 33 -2.69 11.67 -10.93
N SER A 34 -2.47 10.38 -11.18
CA SER A 34 -3.52 9.41 -11.54
C SER A 34 -3.91 8.59 -10.31
N LEU A 35 -5.21 8.55 -9.98
CA LEU A 35 -5.77 7.70 -8.92
C LEU A 35 -6.48 6.49 -9.55
N VAL A 36 -5.93 5.30 -9.36
CA VAL A 36 -6.46 4.03 -9.86
C VAL A 36 -7.36 3.42 -8.79
N LEU A 37 -8.66 3.70 -8.89
CA LEU A 37 -9.66 3.33 -7.89
C LEU A 37 -10.37 2.03 -8.25
N THR A 38 -10.72 1.27 -7.22
CA THR A 38 -11.45 0.03 -7.39
C THR A 38 -12.97 0.24 -7.46
N ARG A 39 -13.69 -0.74 -8.03
CA ARG A 39 -15.16 -0.76 -8.05
C ARG A 39 -15.75 -1.43 -6.80
N GLN A 40 -15.14 -2.52 -6.34
CA GLN A 40 -15.64 -3.33 -5.23
C GLN A 40 -15.27 -2.73 -3.87
N LYS A 41 -15.93 -3.22 -2.82
CA LYS A 41 -15.58 -2.87 -1.43
C LYS A 41 -14.21 -3.44 -1.06
N LEU A 42 -13.48 -2.71 -0.23
CA LEU A 42 -12.20 -3.11 0.36
C LEU A 42 -12.24 -2.94 1.88
N PRO A 43 -11.45 -3.73 2.64
CA PRO A 43 -11.29 -3.54 4.07
C PRO A 43 -10.51 -2.26 4.39
N LEU A 44 -10.54 -1.85 5.66
CA LEU A 44 -9.71 -0.77 6.18
C LEU A 44 -8.57 -1.36 7.00
N TYR A 45 -7.36 -0.86 6.83
CA TYR A 45 -6.22 -1.32 7.61
C TYR A 45 -5.85 -0.34 8.71
N ASP A 46 -5.29 -0.87 9.80
CA ASP A 46 -4.68 -0.04 10.83
C ASP A 46 -3.40 0.60 10.31
N GLY A 47 -3.21 1.87 10.64
CA GLY A 47 -2.14 2.67 10.09
C GLY A 47 -2.53 4.13 9.87
N CYS A 48 -1.51 4.93 9.57
CA CYS A 48 -1.64 6.37 9.35
C CYS A 48 -1.63 6.67 7.85
N ALA A 49 -2.64 7.39 7.36
CA ALA A 49 -2.75 7.86 5.98
C ALA A 49 -1.47 8.55 5.47
N LYS A 50 -0.76 9.29 6.34
CA LYS A 50 0.48 10.00 5.98
C LYS A 50 1.59 9.06 5.49
N ARG A 51 1.63 7.79 5.92
CA ARG A 51 2.67 6.85 5.48
C ARG A 51 2.55 6.51 3.99
N ALA A 52 1.35 6.57 3.42
CA ALA A 52 1.12 6.37 1.98
C ALA A 52 1.87 7.41 1.12
N LEU A 53 2.15 8.60 1.64
CA LEU A 53 2.92 9.63 0.95
C LEU A 53 4.40 9.24 0.71
N LYS A 54 4.88 8.16 1.33
CA LYS A 54 6.21 7.61 1.07
C LYS A 54 6.28 6.77 -0.23
N GLY A 55 5.14 6.51 -0.88
CA GLY A 55 5.04 5.63 -2.06
C GLY A 55 5.11 4.14 -1.73
N GLY A 56 5.85 3.76 -0.68
CA GLY A 56 5.87 2.41 -0.12
C GLY A 56 6.11 2.45 1.38
N TYR A 57 5.37 1.64 2.15
CA TYR A 57 5.55 1.59 3.60
C TYR A 57 5.13 0.25 4.21
N ILE A 58 5.70 -0.06 5.37
CA ILE A 58 5.35 -1.24 6.15
C ILE A 58 3.95 -1.05 6.73
N LEU A 59 3.03 -1.90 6.27
CA LEU A 59 1.65 -1.96 6.75
C LEU A 59 1.52 -2.91 7.95
N LYS A 60 2.21 -4.05 7.89
CA LYS A 60 2.32 -5.03 8.97
C LYS A 60 3.76 -5.49 9.05
N ASP A 61 4.38 -5.27 10.20
CA ASP A 61 5.80 -5.56 10.39
C ASP A 61 6.03 -7.02 10.78
N SER A 62 7.24 -7.50 10.49
CA SER A 62 7.74 -8.80 10.94
C SER A 62 8.10 -8.76 12.43
N LYS A 63 8.11 -9.91 13.09
CA LYS A 63 8.56 -10.03 14.49
C LYS A 63 10.09 -10.14 14.59
N LYS A 64 10.73 -10.68 13.57
CA LYS A 64 12.19 -10.76 13.40
C LYS A 64 12.72 -9.42 12.90
N GLU A 65 13.99 -9.17 13.22
CA GLU A 65 14.76 -8.04 12.67
C GLU A 65 14.85 -8.14 11.14
N THR A 66 15.20 -9.32 10.63
CA THR A 66 15.18 -9.66 9.21
C THR A 66 13.99 -10.58 8.93
N PRO A 67 12.97 -10.15 8.15
CA PRO A 67 11.86 -11.00 7.76
C PRO A 67 12.33 -12.14 6.85
N ASP A 68 11.63 -13.27 6.90
CA ASP A 68 11.89 -14.39 5.99
C ASP A 68 11.43 -14.06 4.56
N VAL A 69 10.40 -13.21 4.43
CA VAL A 69 9.86 -12.78 3.14
C VAL A 69 9.23 -11.38 3.21
N LEU A 70 9.34 -10.65 2.11
CA LEU A 70 8.63 -9.38 1.89
C LEU A 70 7.47 -9.61 0.93
N LEU A 71 6.25 -9.27 1.37
CA LEU A 71 5.07 -9.27 0.52
C LEU A 71 4.69 -7.84 0.19
N MET A 72 4.62 -7.51 -1.10
CA MET A 72 4.35 -6.15 -1.58
C MET A 72 3.17 -6.17 -2.55
N ALA A 73 2.19 -5.29 -2.33
CA ALA A 73 1.04 -5.15 -3.20
C ALA A 73 0.52 -3.72 -3.21
N SER A 74 -0.47 -3.46 -4.06
CA SER A 74 -1.16 -2.17 -4.17
C SER A 74 -2.66 -2.43 -4.28
N GLY A 75 -3.49 -1.44 -4.00
CA GLY A 75 -4.93 -1.53 -4.23
C GLY A 75 -5.60 -2.74 -3.57
N SER A 76 -6.52 -3.35 -4.31
CA SER A 76 -7.32 -4.49 -3.86
C SER A 76 -6.50 -5.71 -3.46
N GLU A 77 -5.29 -5.90 -3.99
CA GLU A 77 -4.47 -7.08 -3.70
C GLU A 77 -3.70 -6.95 -2.37
N VAL A 78 -3.71 -5.78 -1.71
CA VAL A 78 -3.16 -5.64 -0.35
C VAL A 78 -3.86 -6.58 0.63
N GLU A 79 -5.17 -6.83 0.45
CA GLU A 79 -5.91 -7.78 1.29
C GLU A 79 -5.38 -9.20 1.16
N LEU A 80 -5.00 -9.60 -0.05
CA LEU A 80 -4.48 -10.94 -0.30
C LEU A 80 -3.16 -11.16 0.42
N ILE A 81 -2.23 -10.20 0.32
CA ILE A 81 -0.94 -10.33 1.00
C ILE A 81 -1.04 -10.15 2.52
N TYR A 82 -2.02 -9.38 3.00
CA TYR A 82 -2.27 -9.24 4.43
C TYR A 82 -2.69 -10.58 5.05
N LYS A 83 -3.64 -11.27 4.41
CA LYS A 83 -4.09 -12.61 4.83
C LYS A 83 -3.01 -13.67 4.62
N ALA A 84 -2.27 -13.60 3.52
CA ALA A 84 -1.16 -14.51 3.26
C ALA A 84 -0.08 -14.44 4.36
N ALA A 85 0.19 -13.25 4.90
CA ALA A 85 1.12 -13.11 6.02
C ALA A 85 0.64 -13.86 7.28
N ASP A 86 -0.68 -13.90 7.55
CA ASP A 86 -1.24 -14.69 8.65
C ASP A 86 -1.09 -16.20 8.40
N GLU A 87 -1.35 -16.66 7.18
CA GLU A 87 -1.15 -18.06 6.81
C GLU A 87 0.31 -18.50 6.86
N LEU A 88 1.24 -17.62 6.48
CA LEU A 88 2.68 -17.86 6.56
C LEU A 88 3.16 -17.93 8.01
N ALA A 89 2.65 -17.04 8.87
CA ALA A 89 2.97 -17.04 10.29
C ALA A 89 2.55 -18.37 10.96
N ALA A 90 1.40 -18.94 10.57
CA ALA A 90 0.97 -20.26 11.05
C ALA A 90 1.91 -21.41 10.63
N LYS A 91 2.72 -21.20 9.59
CA LYS A 91 3.74 -22.14 9.10
C LYS A 91 5.15 -21.80 9.60
N GLY A 92 5.27 -20.84 10.53
CA GLY A 92 6.55 -20.40 11.09
C GLY A 92 7.37 -19.48 10.17
N ILE A 93 6.77 -18.94 9.12
CA ILE A 93 7.40 -18.00 8.18
C ILE A 93 6.99 -16.57 8.56
N ASP A 94 7.95 -15.74 8.92
CA ASP A 94 7.73 -14.37 9.35
C ASP A 94 7.78 -13.39 8.16
N ALA A 95 6.59 -12.99 7.71
CA ALA A 95 6.41 -12.13 6.56
C ALA A 95 6.20 -10.66 6.96
N ARG A 96 6.84 -9.75 6.24
CA ARG A 96 6.56 -8.30 6.32
C ARG A 96 5.66 -7.89 5.16
N VAL A 97 4.57 -7.18 5.47
CA VAL A 97 3.60 -6.69 4.48
C VAL A 97 3.87 -5.22 4.20
N ILE A 98 4.06 -4.91 2.92
CA ILE A 98 4.35 -3.57 2.43
C ILE A 98 3.23 -3.15 1.49
N SER A 99 2.58 -2.03 1.80
CA SER A 99 1.68 -1.36 0.87
C SER A 99 2.51 -0.48 -0.06
N MET A 100 2.25 -0.59 -1.37
CA MET A 100 2.88 0.20 -2.42
C MET A 100 1.80 0.99 -3.19
N PRO A 101 1.15 1.97 -2.52
CA PRO A 101 -0.02 2.66 -3.02
C PRO A 101 0.25 3.54 -4.24
#